data_AF-M0ZIF4-F1
#
_entry.id   AF-M0ZIF4-F1
#
_cell.length_a   1.000
_cell.length_b   1.000
_cell.length_c   1.000
_cell.angle_alpha   90.00
_cell.angle_beta   90.00
_cell.angle_gamma   90.00
#
_symmetry.space_group_name_H-M   'P 1'
#
loop_
_entity.id
_entity.type
_entity.pdbx_description
1 polymer ?
#
loop_
_entity_poly.entity_id
_entity_poly.type
_entity_poly.pdbx_seq_one_letter_code
_entity_poly.pdbx_strand_id
1 'polypeptide(L)'
;MEFRAEKALEAIHVCCYGRDLIEEEDEKLLSTMLNAVFPTVGQQKVEIIVKEKAKRVADGTEDIKYTDPKQLSKEAVQLQMKDLEFLKQNSLNQ
;
A
#
# COMPACT_ATOMS: atom_id res chain seq x y z
N MET A 1 0.94 -22.10 -1.45
CA MET A 1 1.02 -20.96 -2.39
C MET A 1 -0.11 -19.98 -2.13
N GLU A 2 -1.32 -20.45 -1.80
CA GLU A 2 -2.47 -19.61 -1.40
C GLU A 2 -2.13 -18.61 -0.29
N PHE A 3 -1.57 -19.07 0.84
CA PHE A 3 -1.12 -18.18 1.92
C PHE A 3 -0.15 -17.08 1.46
N ARG A 4 0.71 -17.38 0.46
CA ARG A 4 1.64 -16.38 -0.08
C ARG A 4 0.92 -15.35 -0.94
N ALA A 5 -0.12 -15.75 -1.68
CA ALA A 5 -0.96 -14.84 -2.45
C ALA A 5 -1.79 -13.93 -1.53
N GLU A 6 -2.36 -14.46 -0.44
CA GLU A 6 -3.05 -13.66 0.58
C GLU A 6 -2.12 -12.62 1.22
N LYS A 7 -0.91 -13.03 1.63
CA LYS A 7 0.08 -12.09 2.20
C LYS A 7 0.59 -11.07 1.18
N ALA A 8 0.73 -11.44 -0.08
CA ALA A 8 1.05 -10.48 -1.13
C ALA A 8 -0.07 -9.45 -1.31
N LEU A 9 -1.33 -9.89 -1.30
CA LEU A 9 -2.49 -9.00 -1.39
C LEU A 9 -2.58 -8.05 -0.19
N GLU A 10 -2.33 -8.53 1.04
CA GLU A 10 -2.24 -7.66 2.23
C GLU A 10 -1.16 -6.59 2.07
N ALA A 11 0.03 -6.96 1.59
CA ALA A 11 1.13 -6.01 1.39
C ALA A 11 0.83 -4.98 0.29
N ILE A 12 0.21 -5.42 -0.82
CA ILE A 12 -0.24 -4.53 -1.89
C ILE A 12 -1.28 -3.55 -1.36
N HIS A 13 -2.26 -4.01 -0.58
CA HIS A 13 -3.25 -3.14 0.04
C HIS A 13 -2.60 -2.04 0.88
N VAL A 14 -1.70 -2.42 1.79
CA VAL A 14 -0.99 -1.46 2.66
C VAL A 14 -0.16 -0.46 1.86
N CYS A 15 0.54 -0.92 0.82
CA CYS A 15 1.47 -0.10 0.05
C CYS A 15 0.78 0.84 -0.94
N CYS A 16 -0.26 0.35 -1.64
CA CYS A 16 -0.86 1.03 -2.77
C CYS A 16 -2.16 1.76 -2.42
N TYR A 17 -2.94 1.24 -1.48
CA TYR A 17 -4.25 1.77 -1.13
C TYR A 17 -4.24 2.48 0.21
N GLY A 18 -3.28 2.17 1.10
CA GLY A 18 -3.35 2.66 2.46
C GLY A 18 -4.69 2.28 3.06
N ARG A 19 -5.46 3.26 3.55
CA ARG A 19 -6.79 3.06 4.16
C ARG A 19 -7.97 3.13 3.18
N ASP A 20 -7.68 3.28 1.89
CA ASP A 20 -8.71 3.42 0.87
C ASP A 20 -9.34 2.07 0.49
N LEU A 21 -10.50 2.12 -0.17
CA LEU A 21 -11.21 0.94 -0.66
C LEU A 21 -10.53 0.37 -1.93
N ILE A 22 -10.77 -0.91 -2.20
CA ILE A 22 -10.39 -1.54 -3.47
C ILE A 22 -11.56 -1.35 -4.46
N GLU A 23 -11.32 -0.72 -5.60
CA GLU A 23 -12.34 -0.55 -6.64
C GLU A 23 -12.46 -1.79 -7.55
N GLU A 24 -13.54 -1.89 -8.33
CA GLU A 24 -13.80 -3.08 -9.17
C GLU A 24 -12.71 -3.29 -10.24
N GLU A 25 -12.16 -2.20 -10.80
CA GLU A 25 -11.06 -2.28 -11.78
C GLU A 25 -9.78 -2.81 -11.12
N ASP A 26 -9.51 -2.39 -9.89
CA ASP A 26 -8.41 -2.88 -9.08
C ASP A 26 -8.55 -4.37 -8.76
N GLU A 27 -9.75 -4.84 -8.40
CA GLU A 27 -10.00 -6.26 -8.14
C GLU A 27 -9.63 -7.14 -9.35
N LYS A 28 -9.99 -6.69 -10.56
CA LYS A 28 -9.66 -7.41 -11.81
C LYS A 28 -8.15 -7.45 -12.03
N LEU A 29 -7.49 -6.30 -11.87
CA LEU A 29 -6.04 -6.18 -12.04
C LEU A 29 -5.28 -7.04 -11.02
N LEU A 30 -5.65 -6.96 -9.74
CA LEU A 30 -5.07 -7.75 -8.65
C LEU A 30 -5.24 -9.24 -8.91
N SER A 31 -6.40 -9.67 -9.40
CA SER A 31 -6.66 -11.06 -9.74
C SER A 31 -5.74 -11.55 -10.86
N THR A 32 -5.55 -10.75 -11.91
CA THR A 32 -4.62 -11.06 -13.01
C THR A 32 -3.17 -11.12 -12.52
N MET A 33 -2.72 -10.13 -11.74
CA MET A 33 -1.34 -10.07 -11.24
C MET A 33 -1.03 -11.23 -10.30
N LEU A 34 -1.90 -11.51 -9.33
CA LEU A 34 -1.68 -12.57 -8.35
C LEU A 34 -1.73 -13.95 -9.00
N ASN A 35 -2.60 -14.19 -9.98
CA ASN A 35 -2.62 -15.45 -10.70
C ASN A 35 -1.36 -15.63 -11.58
N ALA A 36 -0.82 -14.56 -12.16
CA ALA A 36 0.44 -14.62 -12.90
C ALA A 36 1.64 -14.95 -11.99
N VAL A 37 1.69 -14.39 -10.78
CA VAL A 37 2.78 -14.61 -9.81
C VAL A 37 2.63 -15.95 -9.05
N PHE A 38 1.39 -16.38 -8.81
CA PHE A 38 1.06 -17.60 -8.08
C PHE A 38 0.17 -18.55 -8.90
N PRO A 39 0.64 -19.04 -10.07
CA PRO A 39 -0.19 -19.78 -11.02
C PRO A 39 -0.74 -21.09 -10.44
N THR A 40 -0.09 -21.65 -9.42
CA THR A 40 -0.52 -22.88 -8.74
C THR A 40 -1.71 -22.68 -7.80
N VAL A 41 -2.10 -21.42 -7.50
CA VAL A 41 -3.32 -21.10 -6.74
C VAL A 41 -4.55 -21.22 -7.63
N GLY A 42 -4.42 -20.89 -8.92
CA GLY A 42 -5.49 -20.95 -9.90
C GLY A 42 -6.41 -19.73 -9.86
N GLN A 43 -6.85 -19.32 -11.05
CA GLN A 43 -7.60 -18.08 -11.28
C GLN A 43 -8.83 -17.93 -10.38
N GLN A 44 -9.68 -18.96 -10.31
CA GLN A 44 -10.91 -18.92 -9.51
C GLN A 44 -10.63 -18.69 -8.02
N LYS A 45 -9.57 -19.31 -7.49
CA LYS A 45 -9.23 -19.17 -6.08
C LYS A 45 -8.64 -17.79 -5.79
N VAL A 46 -7.82 -17.26 -6.70
CA VAL A 46 -7.30 -15.88 -6.61
C VAL A 46 -8.44 -14.87 -6.60
N GLU A 47 -9.40 -15.00 -7.51
CA GLU A 47 -10.57 -14.09 -7.57
C GLU A 47 -11.38 -14.11 -6.28
N ILE A 48 -11.57 -15.28 -5.66
CA ILE A 48 -12.24 -15.39 -4.35
C ILE A 48 -11.44 -14.64 -3.28
N ILE A 49 -10.13 -14.87 -3.20
CA ILE A 49 -9.25 -14.20 -2.22
C ILE A 49 -9.32 -12.67 -2.35
N VAL A 50 -9.29 -12.16 -3.59
CA VAL A 50 -9.35 -10.72 -3.86
C VAL A 50 -10.71 -10.14 -3.47
N LYS A 51 -11.82 -10.79 -3.86
CA LYS A 51 -13.17 -10.36 -3.51
C LYS A 51 -13.44 -10.38 -2.02
N GLU A 52 -13.01 -11.44 -1.32
CA GLU A 52 -13.15 -11.52 0.13
C GLU A 52 -12.37 -10.41 0.82
N LYS A 53 -11.17 -10.07 0.33
CA LYS A 53 -10.40 -8.94 0.86
C LYS A 53 -11.09 -7.60 0.61
N ALA A 54 -11.52 -7.34 -0.63
CA ALA A 54 -12.22 -6.10 -0.98
C ALA A 54 -13.47 -5.91 -0.11
N LYS A 55 -14.24 -6.98 0.10
CA LYS A 55 -15.39 -6.98 1.01
C LYS A 55 -14.99 -6.68 2.46
N ARG A 56 -13.98 -7.35 3.02
CA ARG A 56 -13.55 -7.10 4.41
C ARG A 56 -13.07 -5.66 4.63
N VAL A 57 -12.40 -5.09 3.63
CA VAL A 57 -11.96 -3.68 3.62
C VAL A 57 -13.17 -2.74 3.57
N ALA A 58 -14.14 -3.00 2.69
CA ALA A 58 -15.37 -2.21 2.59
C ALA A 58 -16.23 -2.26 3.87
N ASP A 59 -16.31 -3.44 4.50
CA ASP A 59 -17.04 -3.65 5.76
C ASP A 59 -16.29 -3.06 6.97
N GLY A 60 -15.05 -2.58 6.81
CA GLY A 60 -14.21 -2.07 7.90
C GLY A 60 -13.80 -3.13 8.93
N THR A 61 -14.01 -4.41 8.61
CA THR A 61 -13.71 -5.57 9.48
C THR A 61 -12.26 -6.01 9.43
N GLU A 62 -11.46 -5.39 8.56
CA GLU A 62 -10.07 -5.75 8.37
C GLU A 62 -9.16 -4.94 9.30
N ASP A 63 -8.59 -5.61 10.32
CA ASP A 63 -7.54 -5.06 11.20
C ASP A 63 -6.20 -4.96 10.45
N ILE A 64 -6.10 -4.06 9.48
CA ILE A 64 -4.85 -3.78 8.79
C ILE A 64 -4.00 -2.86 9.68
N LYS A 65 -2.85 -3.38 10.13
CA LYS A 65 -1.84 -2.58 10.83
C LYS A 65 -1.12 -1.68 9.83
N TYR A 66 -1.65 -0.48 9.63
CA TYR A 66 -0.89 0.61 9.02
C TYR A 66 0.18 1.06 10.01
N THR A 67 1.44 0.91 9.64
CA THR A 67 2.51 1.60 10.35
C THR A 67 2.46 3.05 9.93
N ASP A 68 2.07 3.93 10.85
CA ASP A 68 2.19 5.37 10.63
C ASP A 68 3.64 5.72 10.28
N PRO A 69 3.87 6.69 9.38
CA PRO A 69 5.20 7.17 9.07
C PRO A 69 5.93 7.51 10.37
N LYS A 70 7.15 6.99 10.53
CA LYS A 70 7.96 7.26 11.72
C LYS A 70 8.15 8.76 11.85
N GLN A 71 7.60 9.36 12.91
CA GLN A 71 7.80 10.78 13.17
C GLN A 71 9.30 11.06 13.35
N LEU A 72 9.79 12.05 12.61
CA LEU A 72 11.16 12.52 12.76
C LEU A 72 11.35 13.12 14.17
N SER A 73 12.56 13.00 14.72
CA SER A 73 12.90 13.70 15.94
C SER A 73 12.86 15.21 15.71
N LYS A 74 12.63 16.00 16.77
CA LYS A 74 12.60 17.47 16.67
C LYS A 74 13.90 18.03 16.07
N GLU A 75 15.03 17.43 16.41
CA GLU A 75 16.35 17.78 15.90
C GLU A 75 16.47 17.53 14.38
N ALA A 76 15.99 16.38 13.90
CA ALA A 76 16.00 16.05 12.47
C ALA A 76 15.08 17.00 11.68
N VAL A 77 13.93 17.37 12.23
CA VAL A 77 13.03 18.36 11.60
C VAL A 77 13.71 19.72 11.51
N GLN A 78 14.35 20.19 12.59
CA GLN A 78 15.06 21.48 12.57
C GLN A 78 16.20 21.51 11.57
N LEU A 79 16.98 20.43 11.47
CA LEU A 79 18.05 20.32 10.49
C LEU A 79 17.51 20.39 9.06
N GLN A 80 16.42 19.67 8.77
CA GLN A 80 15.80 19.65 7.45
C GLN A 80 15.19 21.02 7.07
N MET A 81 14.63 21.76 8.02
CA MET A 81 14.16 23.13 7.79
C MET A 81 15.31 24.08 7.46
N LYS A 82 16.44 23.96 8.15
CA LYS A 82 17.64 24.77 7.88
C LYS A 82 18.21 24.50 6.49
N ASP A 83 18.30 23.24 6.09
CA ASP A 83 18.74 22.87 4.73
C ASP A 83 17.80 23.41 3.66
N LEU A 84 16.48 23.37 3.92
CA LEU A 84 15.48 23.92 3.02
C LEU A 84 15.61 25.45 2.87
N GLU A 85 15.88 26.18 3.96
CA GLU A 85 16.14 27.63 3.94
C GLU A 85 17.39 27.96 3.12
N PHE A 86 18.46 27.19 3.27
CA PHE A 86 19.69 27.36 2.49
C PHE A 86 19.44 27.17 0.99
N LEU A 87 18.68 26.13 0.60
CA LEU A 87 18.31 25.89 -0.80
C LEU A 87 17.47 27.04 -1.37
N LYS A 88 16.50 27.54 -0.61
CA LYS A 88 15.66 28.68 -1.02
C LYS A 88 16.49 29.94 -1.25
N GLN A 89 17.41 30.25 -0.34
CA GLN A 89 18.30 31.41 -0.49
C GLN A 89 19.18 31.30 -1.75
N ASN A 90 19.72 30.11 -2.04
CA ASN A 90 20.50 29.90 -3.25
C ASN A 90 19.67 30.00 -4.54
N SER A 91 18.41 29.57 -4.52
CA SER A 91 17.50 29.74 -5.68
C SER A 91 17.06 31.17 -5.92
N LEU A 92 17.07 32.03 -4.90
CA LEU A 92 16.70 33.45 -4.99
C LEU A 92 17.90 34.35 -5.35
N ASN A 93 19.12 33.84 -5.21
CA ASN A 93 20.37 34.55 -5.49
C ASN A 93 20.98 34.21 -6.87
N GLN A 94 20.24 33.48 -7.73
CA GLN A 94 20.50 33.32 -9.17
C GLN A 94 19.57 34.24 -9.97
#